data_AF-A0A6N2IA85-F1
#
_entry.id   AF-A0A6N2IA85-F1
#
_cell.length_a   1.000
_cell.length_b   1.000
_cell.length_c   1.000
_cell.angle_alpha   90.00
_cell.angle_beta   90.00
_cell.angle_gamma   90.00
#
_symmetry.space_group_name_H-M   'P 1'
#
loop_
_entity.id
_entity.type
_entity.pdbx_description
1 polymer ?
#
loop_
_entity_poly.entity_id
_entity_poly.type
_entity_poly.pdbx_seq_one_letter_code
_entity_poly.pdbx_strand_id
1 'polypeptide(L)'
;MDMHEYLRRSALAVERLVPRIGPTYREMILTAARAGAWDIAVPDLVGALSEEDIAITTAEKEELRLLMVHTGAPLTHLTGIRTAGHRST
;
A
#
# COMPACT_ATOMS: atom_id res chain seq x y z
N MET A 1 16.78 2.23 -0.22
CA MET A 1 15.87 3.35 -0.48
C MET A 1 16.22 4.45 0.50
N ASP A 2 16.51 5.65 0.01
CA ASP A 2 16.69 6.82 0.86
C ASP A 2 15.34 7.44 1.25
N MET A 3 15.35 8.38 2.19
CA MET A 3 14.13 9.01 2.71
C MET A 3 13.34 9.76 1.63
N HIS A 4 14.00 10.47 0.71
CA HIS A 4 13.27 11.20 -0.34
C HIS A 4 12.61 10.24 -1.34
N GLU A 5 13.31 9.18 -1.70
CA GLU A 5 12.74 8.12 -2.53
C GLU A 5 11.56 7.42 -1.84
N TYR A 6 11.68 7.13 -0.54
CA TYR A 6 10.61 6.54 0.27
C TYR A 6 9.36 7.42 0.32
N LEU A 7 9.51 8.72 0.60
CA LEU A 7 8.39 9.66 0.65
C LEU A 7 7.68 9.75 -0.71
N ARG A 8 8.45 9.86 -1.80
CA ARG A 8 7.89 9.93 -3.17
C ARG A 8 7.12 8.66 -3.52
N ARG A 9 7.71 7.48 -3.30
CA ARG A 9 7.07 6.20 -3.62
C ARG A 9 5.85 5.93 -2.76
N SER A 10 5.90 6.29 -1.48
CA SER A 10 4.75 6.18 -0.57
C SER A 10 3.58 7.03 -1.05
N ALA A 11 3.84 8.28 -1.44
CA ALA A 11 2.81 9.16 -1.99
C ALA A 11 2.18 8.60 -3.27
N LEU A 12 2.99 8.10 -4.20
CA LEU A 12 2.51 7.49 -5.45
C LEU A 12 1.67 6.23 -5.20
N ALA A 13 2.11 5.36 -4.29
CA ALA A 13 1.38 4.14 -3.93
C ALA A 13 0.02 4.47 -3.31
N VAL A 14 -0.02 5.44 -2.39
CA VAL A 14 -1.25 5.94 -1.77
C VAL A 14 -2.18 6.54 -2.81
N GLU A 15 -1.70 7.45 -3.67
CA GLU A 15 -2.51 8.08 -4.73
C GLU A 15 -3.13 7.05 -5.68
N ARG A 16 -2.37 6.02 -6.06
CA ARG A 16 -2.85 4.98 -7.00
C ARG A 16 -3.84 4.00 -6.37
N LEU A 17 -3.63 3.62 -5.11
CA LEU A 17 -4.33 2.48 -4.50
C LEU A 17 -5.49 2.89 -3.58
N VAL A 18 -5.41 4.06 -2.94
CA VAL A 18 -6.49 4.57 -2.07
C VAL A 18 -7.85 4.75 -2.78
N PRO A 19 -7.92 5.12 -4.06
CA PRO A 19 -9.20 5.17 -4.77
C PRO A 19 -9.90 3.80 -4.92
N ARG A 20 -9.17 2.70 -4.70
CA ARG A 20 -9.64 1.32 -4.92
C ARG A 20 -10.23 0.68 -3.67
N ILE A 21 -9.92 1.24 -2.49
CA ILE A 21 -10.45 0.82 -1.18
C ILE A 21 -11.70 1.64 -0.81
N GLY A 22 -12.46 1.14 0.15
CA GLY A 22 -13.69 1.73 0.66
C GLY A 22 -13.48 3.08 1.36
N PRO A 23 -14.57 3.85 1.54
CA PRO A 23 -14.49 5.22 2.07
C PRO A 23 -13.93 5.29 3.50
N THR A 24 -14.21 4.29 4.34
CA THR A 24 -13.75 4.24 5.73
C THR A 24 -12.23 4.21 5.83
N TYR A 25 -11.58 3.25 5.16
CA TYR A 25 -10.11 3.15 5.16
C TYR A 25 -9.46 4.30 4.39
N ARG A 26 -10.09 4.75 3.31
CA ARG A 26 -9.62 5.89 2.50
C ARG A 26 -9.39 7.14 3.34
N GLU A 27 -10.35 7.53 4.17
CA GLU A 27 -10.23 8.75 4.99
C GLU A 27 -9.09 8.62 6.02
N MET A 28 -8.96 7.46 6.66
CA MET A 28 -7.87 7.19 7.60
C MET A 28 -6.50 7.30 6.95
N ILE A 29 -6.31 6.61 5.82
CA ILE A 29 -5.02 6.57 5.10
C ILE A 29 -4.65 7.96 4.56
N LEU A 30 -5.60 8.70 4.00
CA LEU A 30 -5.35 10.06 3.52
C LEU A 30 -5.02 11.03 4.65
N THR A 31 -5.64 10.85 5.82
CA THR A 31 -5.33 11.66 7.01
C THR A 31 -3.91 11.41 7.48
N ALA A 32 -3.49 10.16 7.60
CA ALA A 32 -2.13 9.79 7.96
C ALA A 32 -1.09 10.29 6.93
N ALA A 33 -1.38 10.13 5.63
CA ALA A 33 -0.52 10.60 4.56
C ALA A 33 -0.33 12.14 4.58
N ARG A 34 -1.41 12.90 4.80
CA ARG A 34 -1.35 14.37 4.92
C ARG A 34 -0.58 14.85 6.15
N ALA A 35 -0.61 14.06 7.24
CA ALA A 35 0.20 14.32 8.43
C ALA A 35 1.67 13.93 8.25
N GLY A 36 2.05 13.34 7.11
CA GLY A 36 3.40 12.82 6.87
C GLY A 36 3.72 11.53 7.60
N ALA A 37 2.72 10.88 8.22
CA ALA A 37 2.85 9.62 8.93
C ALA A 37 2.82 8.44 7.95
N TRP A 38 3.82 8.37 7.07
CA TRP A 38 3.91 7.34 6.03
C TRP A 38 4.18 5.94 6.58
N ASP A 39 4.82 5.88 7.74
CA ASP A 39 5.00 4.68 8.56
C ASP A 39 3.67 4.09 9.08
N ILE A 40 2.59 4.89 9.05
CA ILE A 40 1.23 4.46 9.36
C ILE A 40 0.41 4.29 8.08
N ALA A 41 0.44 5.28 7.19
CA ALA A 41 -0.38 5.31 5.97
C ALA A 41 -0.11 4.13 5.03
N VAL A 42 1.16 3.71 4.89
CA VAL A 42 1.52 2.59 4.00
C VAL A 42 1.07 1.25 4.57
N PRO A 43 1.35 0.89 5.84
CA PRO A 43 0.80 -0.33 6.44
C PRO A 43 -0.73 -0.38 6.45
N ASP A 44 -1.40 0.73 6.77
CA ASP A 44 -2.87 0.79 6.76
C ASP A 44 -3.44 0.56 5.36
N LEU A 45 -2.78 1.10 4.32
CA LEU A 45 -3.13 0.82 2.93
C LEU A 45 -3.01 -0.67 2.59
N VAL A 46 -1.92 -1.33 3.01
CA VAL A 46 -1.72 -2.77 2.78
C VAL A 46 -2.77 -3.59 3.54
N GLY A 47 -3.08 -3.21 4.78
CA GLY A 47 -4.14 -3.81 5.58
C GLY A 47 -5.50 -3.71 4.88
N ALA A 48 -5.90 -2.51 4.47
CA ALA A 48 -7.15 -2.27 3.76
C ALA A 48 -7.25 -3.05 2.44
N LEU A 49 -6.18 -3.09 1.65
CA LEU A 49 -6.15 -3.88 0.40
C LEU A 49 -6.32 -5.38 0.67
N SER A 50 -5.79 -5.88 1.78
CA SER A 50 -5.95 -7.28 2.18
C SER A 50 -7.34 -7.57 2.76
N GLU A 51 -7.89 -6.68 3.57
CA GLU A 51 -9.19 -6.85 4.22
C GLU A 51 -10.36 -6.73 3.24
N GLU A 52 -10.26 -5.81 2.28
CA GLU A 52 -11.26 -5.61 1.24
C GLU A 52 -11.06 -6.51 0.01
N ASP A 53 -10.12 -7.46 0.05
CA ASP A 53 -9.75 -8.37 -1.06
C ASP A 53 -9.50 -7.63 -2.40
N ILE A 54 -8.86 -6.46 -2.33
CA ILE A 54 -8.58 -5.66 -3.51
C ILE A 54 -7.39 -6.24 -4.27
N ALA A 55 -7.67 -6.78 -5.46
CA ALA A 55 -6.63 -7.37 -6.28
C ALA A 55 -5.68 -6.32 -6.86
N ILE A 56 -4.38 -6.40 -6.57
CA ILE A 56 -3.35 -5.49 -7.11
C ILE A 56 -2.42 -6.21 -8.07
N THR A 57 -1.71 -5.51 -8.93
CA THR A 57 -0.71 -6.10 -9.82
C THR A 57 0.51 -6.60 -9.03
N THR A 58 1.28 -7.50 -9.64
CA THR A 58 2.56 -7.96 -9.05
C THR A 58 3.53 -6.81 -8.80
N ALA A 59 3.56 -5.82 -9.69
CA ALA A 59 4.39 -4.62 -9.53
C ALA A 59 3.93 -3.74 -8.35
N GLU A 60 2.62 -3.54 -8.20
CA GLU A 60 2.03 -2.85 -7.04
C GLU A 60 2.38 -3.57 -5.72
N LYS A 61 2.29 -4.91 -5.71
CA LYS A 61 2.61 -5.71 -4.53
C LYS A 61 4.10 -5.64 -4.17
N GLU A 62 4.99 -5.67 -5.16
CA GLU A 62 6.42 -5.55 -4.92
C GLU A 62 6.80 -4.14 -4.46
N GLU A 63 6.16 -3.10 -5.01
CA GLU A 63 6.35 -1.73 -4.56
C GLU A 63 5.96 -1.56 -3.08
N LEU A 64 4.79 -2.06 -2.69
CA LEU A 64 4.35 -2.04 -1.28
C LEU A 64 5.31 -2.85 -0.39
N ARG A 65 5.81 -4.00 -0.86
CA ARG A 65 6.80 -4.80 -0.13
C ARG A 65 8.06 -3.98 0.19
N LEU A 66 8.59 -3.25 -0.79
CA LEU A 66 9.77 -2.40 -0.59
C LEU A 66 9.54 -1.32 0.46
N LEU A 67 8.36 -0.69 0.44
CA LEU A 67 7.98 0.34 1.41
C LEU A 67 7.81 -0.23 2.83
N MET A 68 7.22 -1.42 2.96
CA MET A 68 7.07 -2.11 4.25
C MET A 68 8.42 -2.56 4.84
N VAL A 69 9.32 -3.08 4.01
CA VAL A 69 10.68 -3.45 4.44
C VAL A 69 11.43 -2.23 4.94
N HIS A 70 11.27 -1.07 4.29
CA HIS A 70 11.93 0.17 4.72
C HIS A 70 11.44 0.67 6.08
N THR A 71 10.15 0.49 6.38
CA THR A 71 9.52 0.91 7.65
C THR A 71 9.62 -0.13 8.77
N GLY A 72 10.09 -1.35 8.46
CA GLY A 72 10.09 -2.47 9.40
C GLY A 72 8.69 -3.02 9.70
N ALA A 73 7.69 -2.70 8.87
CA ALA A 73 6.32 -3.15 9.05
C ALA A 73 6.16 -4.65 8.70
N PRO A 74 5.26 -5.38 9.39
CA PRO A 74 5.06 -6.80 9.16
C PRO A 74 4.42 -7.09 7.80
N LEU A 75 5.00 -8.01 7.02
CA LEU A 75 4.53 -8.36 5.67
C LEU A 75 3.29 -9.28 5.63
N THR A 76 2.70 -9.59 6.79
CA THR A 76 1.61 -10.57 6.93
C THR A 76 0.43 -10.24 6.00
N HIS A 77 -0.04 -8.99 6.02
CA HIS A 77 -1.15 -8.55 5.17
C HIS A 77 -0.79 -8.57 3.68
N LEU A 78 0.46 -8.24 3.34
CA LEU A 78 0.93 -8.25 1.95
C LEU A 78 0.85 -9.66 1.34
N THR A 79 1.13 -10.71 2.11
CA THR A 79 1.06 -12.09 1.59
C THR A 79 -0.36 -12.47 1.17
N GLY A 80 -1.38 -12.01 1.92
CA GLY A 80 -2.79 -12.29 1.67
C GLY A 80 -3.40 -11.54 0.48
N ILE A 81 -2.79 -10.42 0.03
CA ILE A 81 -3.34 -9.66 -1.10
C ILE A 81 -3.27 -10.48 -2.38
N ARG A 82 -4.43 -10.70 -3.00
CA ARG A 82 -4.56 -11.34 -4.31
C ARG A 82 -3.83 -10.52 -5.37
N THR A 83 -2.96 -11.16 -6.14
CA THR A 83 -2.38 -10.51 -7.31
C THR A 83 -3.32 -10.66 -8.50
N ALA A 84 -3.65 -9.54 -9.15
CA ALA A 84 -4.20 -9.52 -10.49
C ALA A 84 -3.09 -9.99 -11.45
N GLY A 85 -2.92 -11.31 -11.52
CA GLY A 85 -2.01 -11.95 -12.46
C GLY A 85 -2.56 -11.87 -13.88
N HIS A 86 -1.69 -11.41 -14.78
CA HIS A 86 -1.73 -11.61 -16.22
C HIS A 86 -2.45 -12.94 -16.56
N ARG A 87 -3.56 -12.86 -17.32
CA ARG A 87 -4.15 -14.05 -17.95
C ARG A 87 -3.08 -14.62 -18.88
N SER A 88 -2.35 -15.64 -18.44
CA SER A 88 -1.69 -16.56 -19.34
C SER A 88 -2.80 -17.39 -19.99
N THR A 89 -3.20 -16.96 -21.19
CA THR A 89 -3.88 -17.82 -22.19
C THR A 89 -2.94 -18.89 -22.69
#